data_AF-A0A382TQR5-F1
#
_entry.id   AF-A0A382TQR5-F1
#
_cell.length_a   1.000
_cell.length_b   1.000
_cell.length_c   1.000
_cell.angle_alpha   90.00
_cell.angle_beta   90.00
_cell.angle_gamma   90.00
#
_symmetry.space_group_name_H-M   'P 1'
#
loop_
_entity.id
_entity.type
_entity.pdbx_description
1 polymer ?
#
loop_
_entity_poly.entity_id
_entity_poly.type
_entity_poly.pdbx_seq_one_letter_code
_entity_poly.pdbx_strand_id
1 'polypeptide(L)'
;MEFIKELFSKHASMKLSRRAFIGTSLLTGLISACSRNGRAPARTISADPDEIMSNLNDNIYTRLLGVQPHLPTHDHITRYGGSRMPTEVIDAMIKANEYFVDMDELTIAAGKRLADVVHAEAALVTCGAFSGLVLGAAACLTGND
;
A
#
# COMPACT_ATOMS: atom_id res chain seq x y z
N MET A 1 54.12 10.74 -2.21
CA MET A 1 52.84 11.06 -2.90
C MET A 1 52.58 10.17 -4.14
N GLU A 2 53.18 8.98 -4.24
CA GLU A 2 52.90 8.04 -5.35
C GLU A 2 52.09 6.81 -4.87
N PHE A 3 52.14 6.48 -3.57
CA PHE A 3 51.42 5.34 -2.98
C PHE A 3 49.89 5.55 -2.86
N ILE A 4 49.43 6.80 -2.82
CA ILE A 4 47.98 7.14 -2.71
C ILE A 4 47.29 7.10 -4.09
N LYS A 5 48.05 7.32 -5.18
CA LYS A 5 47.51 7.26 -6.55
C LYS A 5 47.26 5.82 -7.01
N GLU A 6 48.06 4.85 -6.56
CA GLU A 6 47.81 3.42 -6.86
C GLU A 6 46.55 2.88 -6.18
N LEU A 7 46.24 3.35 -4.97
CA LEU A 7 45.05 2.93 -4.23
C LEU A 7 43.75 3.42 -4.92
N PHE A 8 43.80 4.61 -5.55
CA PHE A 8 42.69 5.19 -6.30
C PHE A 8 42.62 4.76 -7.78
N SER A 9 43.72 4.29 -8.36
CA SER A 9 43.75 3.83 -9.76
C SER A 9 43.15 2.42 -9.95
N LYS A 10 43.22 1.55 -8.93
CA LYS A 10 42.67 0.17 -9.01
C LYS A 10 41.15 0.04 -8.78
N HIS A 11 40.42 1.12 -8.47
CA HIS A 11 38.96 1.08 -8.34
C HIS A 11 38.19 1.55 -9.58
N ALA A 12 38.89 1.89 -10.67
CA ALA A 12 38.25 2.15 -11.94
C ALA A 12 37.84 0.82 -12.63
N SER A 13 36.53 0.65 -12.84
CA SER A 13 35.88 -0.42 -13.61
C SER A 13 35.44 -1.67 -12.83
N MET A 14 34.60 -1.48 -11.80
CA MET A 14 33.59 -2.48 -11.45
C MET A 14 32.39 -2.31 -12.38
N LYS A 15 32.38 -2.99 -13.53
CA LYS A 15 31.18 -3.12 -14.37
C LYS A 15 30.13 -3.93 -13.60
N LEU A 16 29.28 -3.26 -12.83
CA LEU A 16 28.11 -3.85 -12.18
C LEU A 16 27.12 -4.30 -13.27
N SER A 17 27.20 -5.59 -13.62
CA SER A 17 26.26 -6.24 -14.53
C SER A 17 24.91 -6.44 -13.83
N ARG A 18 23.81 -6.35 -14.59
CA ARG A 18 22.43 -6.63 -14.14
C ARG A 18 22.31 -7.93 -13.32
N ARG A 19 23.16 -8.93 -13.60
CA ARG A 19 23.24 -10.20 -12.85
C ARG A 19 23.85 -10.04 -11.44
N ALA A 20 24.80 -9.15 -11.25
CA ALA A 20 25.38 -8.86 -9.93
C ALA A 20 24.35 -8.14 -9.04
N PHE A 21 23.61 -7.18 -9.57
CA PHE A 21 22.56 -6.46 -8.82
C PHE A 21 21.43 -7.40 -8.35
N ILE A 22 20.97 -8.33 -9.19
CA ILE A 22 19.95 -9.34 -8.82
C ILE A 22 20.52 -10.40 -7.86
N GLY A 23 21.80 -10.76 -8.02
CA GLY A 23 22.47 -11.73 -7.13
C GLY A 23 22.69 -11.21 -5.71
N THR A 24 23.07 -9.93 -5.56
CA THR A 24 23.36 -9.33 -4.23
C THR A 24 22.08 -8.98 -3.45
N SER A 25 20.94 -8.78 -4.13
CA SER A 25 19.65 -8.48 -3.50
C SER A 25 18.95 -9.70 -2.88
N LEU A 26 19.21 -10.92 -3.39
CA LEU A 26 18.64 -12.16 -2.84
C LEU A 26 19.26 -12.58 -1.49
N LEU A 27 20.56 -12.34 -1.28
CA LEU A 27 21.25 -12.75 -0.05
C LEU A 27 20.94 -11.83 1.14
N THR A 28 20.66 -10.56 0.90
CA THR A 28 20.29 -9.60 1.97
C THR A 28 18.81 -9.74 2.36
N GLY A 29 17.94 -10.16 1.43
CA GLY A 29 16.50 -10.34 1.67
C GLY A 29 16.14 -11.55 2.55
N LEU A 30 16.97 -12.60 2.58
CA LEU A 30 16.66 -13.83 3.32
C LEU A 30 16.87 -13.71 4.84
N ILE A 31 17.77 -12.85 5.31
CA ILE A 31 18.04 -12.68 6.75
C ILE A 31 16.91 -11.91 7.44
N SER A 32 16.20 -11.03 6.72
CA SER A 32 15.09 -10.25 7.29
C SER A 32 13.74 -10.99 7.29
N ALA A 33 13.62 -12.15 6.65
CA ALA A 33 12.34 -12.83 6.48
C ALA A 33 11.91 -13.68 7.70
N CYS A 34 12.81 -13.99 8.63
CA CYS A 34 12.54 -14.91 9.74
C CYS A 34 12.24 -14.24 11.09
N SER A 35 12.26 -12.90 11.20
CA SER A 35 12.00 -12.18 12.46
C SER A 35 10.76 -11.29 12.41
N ARG A 36 9.65 -11.79 11.83
CA ARG A 36 8.31 -11.26 12.12
C ARG A 36 7.69 -12.05 13.28
N ASN A 37 8.23 -11.82 14.47
CA ASN A 37 7.54 -12.15 15.71
C ASN A 37 6.46 -11.08 15.94
N GLY A 38 5.34 -11.25 15.25
CA GLY A 38 4.27 -10.27 15.20
C GLY A 38 3.03 -10.79 14.46
N ARG A 39 2.67 -12.05 14.68
CA ARG A 39 1.30 -12.50 14.39
C ARG A 39 0.43 -11.84 15.45
N ALA A 40 -0.25 -10.75 15.08
CA ALA A 40 -1.35 -10.23 15.87
C ALA A 40 -2.30 -11.40 16.18
N PRO A 41 -2.76 -11.56 17.43
CA PRO A 41 -3.68 -12.64 17.75
C PRO A 41 -4.88 -12.52 16.82
N ALA A 42 -5.18 -13.60 16.10
CA ALA A 42 -6.44 -13.73 15.40
C ALA A 42 -7.52 -13.47 16.45
N ARG A 43 -8.21 -12.33 16.32
CA ARG A 43 -9.27 -11.92 17.23
C ARG A 43 -10.33 -13.00 17.09
N THR A 44 -10.40 -13.94 18.05
CA THR A 44 -11.49 -14.91 18.13
C THR A 44 -12.72 -14.11 18.49
N ILE A 45 -13.43 -13.66 17.46
CA ILE A 45 -14.80 -13.17 17.59
C ILE A 45 -15.60 -14.41 17.96
N SER A 46 -15.97 -14.52 19.24
CA SER A 46 -16.99 -15.45 19.71
C SER A 46 -18.35 -14.97 19.20
N ALA A 47 -18.57 -15.09 17.90
CA ALA A 47 -19.89 -14.88 17.31
C ALA A 47 -20.55 -16.24 17.16
N ASP A 48 -21.80 -16.33 17.58
CA ASP A 48 -22.59 -17.55 17.47
C ASP A 48 -22.74 -17.90 15.98
N PRO A 49 -22.47 -19.14 15.54
CA PRO A 49 -22.51 -19.50 14.12
C PRO A 49 -23.86 -19.19 13.44
N ASP A 50 -24.95 -19.33 14.19
CA ASP A 50 -26.31 -19.04 13.73
C ASP A 50 -26.53 -17.55 13.46
N GLU A 51 -25.95 -16.68 14.30
CA GLU A 51 -26.02 -15.23 14.13
C GLU A 51 -25.24 -14.78 12.88
N ILE A 52 -24.05 -15.33 12.65
CA ILE A 52 -23.26 -15.06 11.44
C ILE A 52 -24.06 -15.49 10.20
N MET A 53 -24.67 -16.67 10.25
CA MET A 53 -25.44 -17.21 9.14
C MET A 53 -26.69 -16.35 8.85
N SER A 54 -27.40 -15.89 9.88
CA SER A 54 -28.52 -14.96 9.74
C SER A 54 -28.09 -13.65 9.07
N ASN A 55 -26.98 -13.05 9.53
CA ASN A 55 -26.46 -11.80 8.97
C ASN A 55 -25.99 -11.95 7.51
N LEU A 56 -25.45 -13.12 7.14
CA LEU A 56 -25.08 -13.43 5.76
C LEU A 56 -26.31 -13.62 4.86
N ASN A 57 -27.43 -14.12 5.40
CA ASN A 57 -28.66 -14.32 4.64
C ASN A 57 -29.51 -13.04 4.53
N ASP A 58 -29.48 -12.16 5.54
CA ASP A 58 -30.26 -10.91 5.57
C ASP A 58 -29.36 -9.67 5.63
N ASN A 59 -28.78 -9.31 4.48
CA ASN A 59 -27.99 -8.09 4.33
C ASN A 59 -28.41 -7.29 3.09
N ILE A 60 -27.85 -6.08 2.94
CA ILE A 60 -28.16 -5.17 1.85
C ILE A 60 -27.91 -5.77 0.45
N TYR A 61 -26.84 -6.55 0.26
CA TYR A 61 -26.52 -7.17 -1.02
C TYR A 61 -27.51 -8.28 -1.37
N THR A 62 -27.90 -9.10 -0.41
CA THR A 62 -28.87 -10.17 -0.64
C THR A 62 -30.27 -9.61 -0.87
N ARG A 63 -30.69 -8.59 -0.08
CA ARG A 63 -32.03 -8.00 -0.18
C ARG A 63 -32.22 -7.15 -1.43
N LEU A 64 -31.26 -6.30 -1.78
CA LEU A 64 -31.39 -5.36 -2.91
C LEU A 64 -30.92 -5.96 -4.23
N LEU A 65 -29.89 -6.81 -4.20
CA LEU A 65 -29.21 -7.30 -5.41
C LEU A 65 -29.30 -8.82 -5.57
N GLY A 66 -29.83 -9.57 -4.59
CA GLY A 66 -29.86 -11.04 -4.64
C GLY A 66 -28.49 -11.70 -4.58
N VAL A 67 -27.44 -10.96 -4.21
CA VAL A 67 -26.05 -11.46 -4.20
C VAL A 67 -25.72 -12.08 -2.85
N GLN A 68 -25.14 -13.28 -2.87
CA GLN A 68 -24.68 -13.96 -1.67
C GLN A 68 -23.33 -13.38 -1.20
N PRO A 69 -23.22 -12.92 0.07
CA PRO A 69 -21.95 -12.46 0.61
C PRO A 69 -20.99 -13.63 0.87
N HIS A 70 -19.69 -13.32 0.81
CA HIS A 70 -18.62 -14.23 1.20
C HIS A 70 -18.14 -13.94 2.63
N LEU A 71 -17.71 -14.99 3.33
CA LEU A 71 -17.02 -14.83 4.61
C LEU A 71 -15.67 -14.11 4.42
N PRO A 72 -15.25 -13.26 5.37
CA PRO A 72 -13.97 -12.54 5.30
C PRO A 72 -12.79 -13.44 5.70
N THR A 73 -12.80 -14.72 5.29
CA THR A 73 -11.72 -15.68 5.50
C THR A 73 -10.72 -15.68 4.34
N HIS A 74 -11.04 -14.95 3.29
CA HIS A 74 -10.17 -14.70 2.16
C HIS A 74 -9.16 -13.60 2.49
N ASP A 75 -7.99 -13.68 1.87
CA ASP A 75 -7.04 -12.58 1.83
C ASP A 75 -7.59 -11.43 0.95
N HIS A 76 -6.77 -10.42 0.66
CA HIS A 76 -7.14 -9.26 -0.15
C HIS A 76 -7.38 -9.62 -1.64
N ILE A 77 -8.52 -10.24 -1.94
CA ILE A 77 -8.89 -10.70 -3.29
C ILE A 77 -9.61 -9.60 -4.07
N THR A 78 -9.05 -9.19 -5.20
CA THR A 78 -9.61 -8.16 -6.09
C THR A 78 -11.03 -8.48 -6.57
N ARG A 79 -11.32 -9.75 -6.87
CA ARG A 79 -12.67 -10.20 -7.26
C ARG A 79 -13.73 -9.97 -6.19
N TYR A 80 -13.32 -9.83 -4.92
CA TYR A 80 -14.20 -9.56 -3.79
C TYR A 80 -14.13 -8.11 -3.30
N GLY A 81 -13.47 -7.21 -4.03
CA GLY A 81 -13.35 -5.80 -3.68
C GLY A 81 -12.22 -5.48 -2.70
N GLY A 82 -11.34 -6.43 -2.39
CA GLY A 82 -10.17 -6.22 -1.54
C GLY A 82 -10.50 -6.17 -0.04
N SER A 83 -9.98 -5.16 0.65
CA SER A 83 -10.07 -5.05 2.12
C SER A 83 -11.32 -4.31 2.58
N ARG A 84 -11.87 -4.73 3.72
CA ARG A 84 -12.90 -3.96 4.42
C ARG A 84 -12.27 -2.76 5.12
N MET A 85 -12.92 -1.62 5.04
CA MET A 85 -12.49 -0.42 5.78
C MET A 85 -12.75 -0.60 7.28
N PRO A 86 -11.80 -0.20 8.15
CA PRO A 86 -12.03 -0.09 9.58
C PRO A 86 -13.16 0.91 9.92
N THR A 87 -13.83 0.73 11.05
CA THR A 87 -14.97 1.58 11.46
C THR A 87 -14.58 3.04 11.58
N GLU A 88 -13.39 3.34 12.10
CA GLU A 88 -12.88 4.71 12.23
C GLU A 88 -12.74 5.43 10.89
N VAL A 89 -12.48 4.70 9.80
CA VAL A 89 -12.41 5.26 8.44
C VAL A 89 -13.80 5.58 7.93
N ILE A 90 -14.76 4.67 8.14
CA ILE A 90 -16.16 4.87 7.73
C ILE A 90 -16.74 6.09 8.47
N ASP A 91 -16.50 6.21 9.77
CA ASP A 91 -16.96 7.35 10.57
C ASP A 91 -16.35 8.67 10.09
N ALA A 92 -15.07 8.67 9.71
CA ALA A 92 -14.42 9.84 9.13
C ALA A 92 -15.02 10.22 7.77
N MET A 93 -15.35 9.24 6.92
CA MET A 93 -16.00 9.48 5.63
C MET A 93 -17.40 10.09 5.81
N ILE A 94 -18.19 9.57 6.75
CA ILE A 94 -19.51 10.12 7.09
C ILE A 94 -19.37 11.58 7.54
N LYS A 95 -18.44 11.87 8.45
CA LYS A 95 -18.19 13.25 8.92
C LYS A 95 -17.72 14.18 7.81
N ALA A 96 -16.88 13.70 6.89
CA ALA A 96 -16.39 14.49 5.77
C ALA A 96 -17.50 14.85 4.77
N ASN A 97 -18.53 14.00 4.64
CA ASN A 97 -19.65 14.22 3.71
C ASN A 97 -20.53 15.43 4.08
N GLU A 98 -20.46 15.91 5.32
CA GLU A 98 -21.22 17.07 5.80
C GLU A 98 -20.66 18.42 5.33
N TYR A 99 -19.54 18.44 4.62
CA TYR A 99 -18.83 19.67 4.24
C TYR A 99 -18.43 19.67 2.77
N PHE A 100 -18.46 20.84 2.15
CA PHE A 100 -17.84 21.10 0.85
C PHE A 100 -16.48 21.76 1.08
N VAL A 101 -15.47 21.34 0.32
CA VAL A 101 -14.11 21.89 0.36
C VAL A 101 -13.59 22.08 -1.06
N ASP A 102 -12.59 22.95 -1.20
CA ASP A 102 -11.81 23.03 -2.43
C ASP A 102 -10.97 21.75 -2.59
N MET A 103 -11.09 21.09 -3.74
CA MET A 103 -10.43 19.82 -4.00
C MET A 103 -8.92 19.96 -4.24
N ASP A 104 -8.47 21.10 -4.76
CA ASP A 104 -7.05 21.38 -4.97
C ASP A 104 -6.35 21.56 -3.60
N GLU A 105 -6.98 22.33 -2.70
CA GLU A 105 -6.49 22.49 -1.33
C GLU A 105 -6.47 21.15 -0.57
N LEU A 106 -7.53 20.35 -0.69
CA LEU A 106 -7.61 19.04 -0.06
C LEU A 106 -6.50 18.11 -0.57
N THR A 107 -6.24 18.10 -1.87
CA THR A 107 -5.20 17.24 -2.47
C THR A 107 -3.82 17.63 -1.96
N ILE A 108 -3.51 18.92 -1.85
CA ILE A 108 -2.25 19.42 -1.28
C ILE A 108 -2.14 19.04 0.19
N ALA A 109 -3.19 19.24 0.99
CA ALA A 109 -3.19 18.92 2.41
C ALA A 109 -3.04 17.41 2.68
N ALA A 110 -3.77 16.57 1.93
CA ALA A 110 -3.68 15.12 2.00
C ALA A 110 -2.28 14.62 1.61
N GLY A 111 -1.68 15.21 0.58
CA GLY A 111 -0.32 14.90 0.15
C GLY A 111 0.72 15.18 1.24
N LYS A 112 0.65 16.36 1.89
CA LYS A 112 1.52 16.70 3.03
C LYS A 112 1.37 15.69 4.18
N ARG A 113 0.13 15.39 4.56
CA ARG A 113 -0.15 14.42 5.62
C ARG A 113 0.39 13.03 5.28
N LEU A 114 0.22 12.59 4.03
CA LEU A 114 0.72 11.29 3.58
C LEU A 114 2.25 11.25 3.59
N ALA A 115 2.92 12.32 3.14
CA ALA A 115 4.38 12.44 3.14
C ALA A 115 4.95 12.28 4.56
N ASP A 116 4.32 12.89 5.56
CA ASP A 116 4.70 12.74 6.97
C ASP A 116 4.59 11.27 7.45
N VAL A 117 3.52 10.58 7.05
CA VAL A 117 3.24 9.19 7.45
C VAL A 117 4.21 8.21 6.80
N VAL A 118 4.53 8.39 5.52
CA VAL A 118 5.46 7.50 4.80
C VAL A 118 6.92 7.91 4.93
N HIS A 119 7.20 9.05 5.58
CA HIS A 119 8.52 9.65 5.74
C HIS A 119 9.22 9.96 4.40
N ALA A 120 8.48 10.61 3.49
CA ALA A 120 8.98 11.05 2.19
C ALA A 120 8.97 12.59 2.09
N GLU A 121 9.73 13.13 1.12
CA GLU A 121 9.79 14.58 0.87
C GLU A 121 8.44 15.14 0.35
N ALA A 122 7.74 14.34 -0.45
CA ALA A 122 6.42 14.65 -0.98
C ALA A 122 5.63 13.37 -1.23
N ALA A 123 4.30 13.46 -1.21
CA ALA A 123 3.41 12.37 -1.54
C ALA A 123 2.16 12.88 -2.26
N LEU A 124 1.57 12.02 -3.09
CA LEU A 124 0.35 12.30 -3.85
C LEU A 124 -0.65 11.16 -3.63
N VAL A 125 -1.88 11.51 -3.27
CA VAL A 125 -3.00 10.57 -3.21
C VAL A 125 -3.58 10.43 -4.61
N THR A 126 -3.72 9.19 -5.09
CA THR A 126 -4.24 8.89 -6.43
C THR A 126 -5.42 7.91 -6.33
N CYS A 127 -6.14 7.70 -7.44
CA CYS A 127 -7.30 6.78 -7.47
C CYS A 127 -6.92 5.30 -7.35
N GLY A 128 -5.63 4.97 -7.34
CA GLY A 128 -5.12 3.61 -7.13
C GLY A 128 -3.69 3.42 -7.63
N ALA A 129 -3.10 2.26 -7.35
CA ALA A 129 -1.69 1.99 -7.66
C ALA A 129 -1.34 2.16 -9.15
N PHE A 130 -2.20 1.72 -10.07
CA PHE A 130 -1.98 1.87 -11.51
C PHE A 130 -1.88 3.35 -11.92
N SER A 131 -2.76 4.21 -11.39
CA SER A 131 -2.70 5.64 -11.69
C SER A 131 -1.41 6.30 -11.19
N GLY A 132 -0.89 5.85 -10.03
CA GLY A 132 0.42 6.29 -9.54
C GLY A 132 1.56 5.91 -10.49
N LEU A 133 1.52 4.70 -11.07
CA LEU A 133 2.49 4.29 -12.09
C LEU A 133 2.40 5.13 -13.36
N VAL A 134 1.19 5.40 -13.84
CA VAL A 134 0.96 6.23 -15.03
C VAL A 134 1.48 7.66 -14.81
N LEU A 135 1.12 8.28 -13.68
CA LEU A 135 1.58 9.63 -13.34
C LEU A 135 3.10 9.69 -13.13
N GLY A 136 3.67 8.69 -12.46
CA GLY A 136 5.12 8.59 -12.28
C GLY A 136 5.88 8.41 -13.59
N ALA A 137 5.36 7.57 -14.50
CA ALA A 137 5.93 7.40 -15.83
C ALA A 137 5.84 8.70 -16.64
N ALA A 138 4.68 9.38 -16.62
CA ALA A 138 4.50 10.66 -17.28
C ALA A 138 5.50 11.70 -16.75
N ALA A 139 5.62 11.86 -15.43
CA ALA A 139 6.56 12.80 -14.81
C ALA A 139 8.03 12.55 -15.24
N CYS A 140 8.45 11.28 -15.33
CA CYS A 140 9.78 10.92 -15.81
C CYS A 140 9.99 11.20 -17.31
N LEU A 141 8.92 11.18 -18.11
CA LEU A 141 8.96 11.35 -19.56
C LEU A 141 8.81 12.81 -19.99
N THR A 142 7.99 13.61 -19.29
CA THR A 142 7.55 14.93 -19.77
C THR A 142 8.43 16.09 -19.31
N GLY A 143 9.48 15.86 -18.52
CA GLY A 143 10.42 16.92 -18.14
C GLY A 143 9.75 18.12 -17.47
N ASN A 144 10.46 19.25 -17.46
CA ASN A 144 10.09 20.48 -16.73
C ASN A 144 9.84 21.65 -17.70
N ASP A 145 9.28 21.37 -18.88
CA ASP A 145 9.08 22.39 -19.92
C ASP A 145 8.16 23.55 -19.50
#